data_AF-A0A7Z9YX11-F1
#
_entry.id   AF-A0A7Z9YX11-F1
#
_cell.length_a   1.000
_cell.length_b   1.000
_cell.length_c   1.000
_cell.angle_alpha   90.00
_cell.angle_beta   90.00
_cell.angle_gamma   90.00
#
_symmetry.space_group_name_H-M   'P 1'
#
loop_
_entity.id
_entity.type
_entity.pdbx_description
1 polymer ?
#
loop_
_entity_poly.entity_id
_entity_poly.type
_entity_poly.pdbx_seq_one_letter_code
_entity_poly.pdbx_strand_id
1 'polypeptide(L)' 'MNLTYIAMKHGFMYLTAIIDLYSRFVVAWDISNSLDAENALSVLKQAIKQHGEPEIINSD' A
#
# COMPACT_ATOMS: atom_id res chain seq x y z
N MET A 1 0.24 -5.74 -3.64
CA MET A 1 0.24 -4.28 -3.48
C MET A 1 -0.73 -3.71 -4.49
N ASN A 2 -1.59 -2.80 -4.07
CA ASN A 2 -2.53 -2.12 -4.94
C ASN A 2 -2.44 -0.60 -4.71
N LEU A 3 -2.64 0.17 -5.76
CA LEU A 3 -2.61 1.63 -5.74
C LEU A 3 -3.93 2.15 -6.30
N THR A 4 -4.62 2.99 -5.52
CA THR A 4 -5.91 3.53 -5.92
C THR A 4 -6.02 5.00 -5.53
N TYR A 5 -6.96 5.72 -6.14
CA TYR A 5 -7.20 7.12 -5.83
C TYR A 5 -8.40 7.26 -4.89
N ILE A 6 -8.29 8.16 -3.92
CA ILE A 6 -9.39 8.57 -3.05
C ILE A 6 -9.81 9.98 -3.49
N ALA A 7 -11.07 10.12 -3.90
CA ALA A 7 -11.65 11.41 -4.21
C ALA A 7 -11.82 12.25 -2.93
N MET A 8 -11.30 13.46 -2.93
CA MET A 8 -11.37 14.40 -1.82
C MET A 8 -12.29 15.58 -2.18
N LYS A 9 -12.75 16.33 -1.17
CA LYS A 9 -13.58 17.54 -1.39
C LYS A 9 -12.94 18.55 -2.35
N HIS A 10 -11.60 18.61 -2.37
CA HIS A 10 -10.82 19.35 -3.35
C HIS A 10 -9.65 18.48 -3.83
N GLY A 11 -9.80 17.85 -5.00
CA GLY A 11 -8.75 17.01 -5.62
C GLY A 11 -8.84 15.52 -5.29
N PHE A 12 -7.71 14.83 -5.36
CA PHE A 12 -7.57 13.40 -5.13
C PHE A 12 -6.28 13.11 -4.36
N MET A 13 -6.28 12.01 -3.61
CA MET A 13 -5.08 11.46 -2.96
C MET A 13 -4.84 10.03 -3.46
N TYR A 14 -3.60 9.57 -3.37
CA TYR A 14 -3.19 8.22 -3.72
C TYR A 14 -3.12 7.36 -2.47
N LEU A 15 -3.93 6.31 -2.41
CA LEU A 15 -3.88 5.27 -1.40
C LEU A 15 -3.06 4.10 -1.93
N THR A 16 -1.97 3.79 -1.23
CA THR A 16 -1.23 2.54 -1.40
C THR A 16 -1.67 1.56 -0.32
N ALA A 17 -2.04 0.34 -0.71
CA ALA A 17 -2.39 -0.71 0.24
C ALA A 17 -1.68 -2.03 -0.09
N ILE A 18 -1.23 -2.72 0.96
CA ILE A 18 -0.72 -4.08 0.91
C ILE A 18 -1.73 -4.97 1.59
N ILE A 19 -2.23 -5.94 0.83
CA ILE A 19 -3.25 -6.88 1.26
C ILE A 19 -2.59 -8.25 1.28
N ASP A 20 -2.73 -8.95 2.39
CA ASP A 20 -2.41 -10.37 2.45
C ASP A 20 -3.51 -11.17 1.73
N LEU A 21 -3.12 -11.96 0.74
CA LEU A 21 -4.06 -12.73 -0.07
C LEU A 21 -4.69 -13.89 0.72
N TYR A 22 -3.94 -14.48 1.66
CA TYR A 22 -4.41 -15.61 2.45
C TYR A 22 -5.49 -15.17 3.45
N SER A 23 -5.20 -14.15 4.25
CA SER A 23 -6.11 -13.68 5.30
C SER A 23 -7.11 -12.61 4.84
N ARG A 24 -6.90 -12.03 3.64
CA ARG A 24 -7.67 -10.90 3.08
C ARG A 24 -7.62 -9.62 3.91
N PHE A 25 -6.68 -9.52 4.85
CA PHE A 25 -6.47 -8.32 5.65
C PHE A 25 -5.52 -7.34 4.97
N VAL A 26 -5.74 -6.04 5.21
CA VAL A 26 -4.78 -4.99 4.88
C VAL A 26 -3.68 -5.02 5.93
N VAL A 27 -2.47 -5.37 5.53
CA VAL A 27 -1.31 -5.50 6.43
C VAL A 27 -0.50 -4.21 6.55
N ALA A 28 -0.58 -3.34 5.55
CA ALA A 28 -0.05 -1.98 5.62
C ALA A 28 -0.70 -1.09 4.56
N TRP A 29 -0.76 0.21 4.82
CA TRP A 29 -1.26 1.19 3.86
C TRP A 29 -0.66 2.57 4.13
N ASP A 30 -0.67 3.44 3.12
CA ASP A 30 -0.29 4.86 3.23
C ASP A 30 -1.09 5.70 2.24
N ILE A 31 -1.28 6.98 2.57
CA ILE A 31 -1.96 7.96 1.72
C ILE A 31 -0.99 9.09 1.40
N SER A 32 -0.75 9.31 0.12
CA SER A 32 0.10 10.39 -0.36
C SER A 32 -0.64 11.32 -1.31
N ASN A 33 -0.18 12.57 -1.38
CA ASN A 33 -0.65 13.53 -2.39
C ASN A 33 0.01 13.27 -3.77
N SER A 34 1.10 12.52 -3.80
CA SER A 34 1.87 12.18 -5.00
C SER A 34 2.00 10.67 -5.17
N LEU A 35 2.09 10.24 -6.43
CA LEU A 35 2.34 8.86 -6.80
C LEU A 35 3.86 8.60 -6.77
N ASP A 36 4.42 8.46 -5.57
CA ASP A 36 5.86 8.23 -5.37
C ASP A 36 6.17 6.78 -5.03
N ALA A 37 7.13 6.19 -5.75
CA ALA A 37 7.61 4.84 -5.50
C ALA A 37 8.25 4.69 -4.10
N GLU A 38 8.75 5.78 -3.53
CA GLU A 38 9.29 5.80 -2.17
C GLU A 38 8.22 5.54 -1.11
N ASN A 39 7.01 6.10 -1.28
CA ASN A 39 5.88 5.83 -0.40
C ASN A 39 5.50 4.35 -0.47
N ALA A 40 5.36 3.81 -1.68
CA ALA A 40 5.09 2.40 -1.91
C ALA A 40 6.11 1.48 -1.23
N LEU A 41 7.40 1.77 -1.40
CA LEU A 41 8.49 1.01 -0.78
C LEU A 41 8.48 1.13 0.75
N SER A 42 8.14 2.31 1.28
CA SER A 42 8.00 2.53 2.72
C SER A 42 6.89 1.67 3.32
N VAL A 43 5.72 1.63 2.67
CA VAL A 43 4.59 0.78 3.09
C VAL A 43 4.99 -0.70 3.05
N LEU A 44 5.71 -1.12 2.02
CA LEU A 44 6.21 -2.50 1.92
C LEU A 44 7.17 -2.85 3.05
N LYS A 45 8.14 -1.98 3.33
CA LYS A 45 9.07 -2.19 4.45
C LYS A 45 8.35 -2.23 5.79
N GLN A 46 7.30 -1.42 5.98
CA GLN A 46 6.48 -1.47 7.18
C GLN A 46 5.70 -2.78 7.29
N ALA A 47 5.09 -3.25 6.20
CA ALA A 47 4.39 -4.54 6.16
C ALA A 47 5.34 -5.69 6.52
N ILE A 48 6.53 -5.74 5.91
CA ILE A 48 7.53 -6.78 6.18
C ILE A 48 7.99 -6.74 7.63
N LYS A 49 8.22 -5.54 8.18
CA LYS A 49 8.65 -5.38 9.57
C LYS A 49 7.60 -5.86 10.57
N GLN A 50 6.31 -5.70 10.28
CA GLN A 50 5.21 -6.03 11.19
C GLN A 50 4.71 -7.48 11.03
N HIS A 51 4.65 -7.97 9.78
CA HIS A 51 4.01 -9.24 9.43
C HIS A 51 4.98 -10.30 8.90
N GLY A 52 6.25 -9.96 8.71
CA GLY A 52 7.25 -10.85 8.12
C GLY A 52 7.35 -10.72 6.60
N GLU A 53 8.36 -11.36 6.02
CA GLU A 53 8.59 -11.33 4.59
C GLU A 53 7.55 -12.17 3.84
N PRO A 54 6.80 -11.60 2.88
CA PRO A 54 5.89 -12.35 2.05
C PRO A 54 6.66 -13.18 1.03
N GLU A 55 6.18 -14.38 0.71
CA GLU A 55 6.81 -15.27 -0.26
C GLU A 55 6.68 -14.74 -1.71
N ILE A 56 5.54 -14.11 -2.03
CA ILE A 56 5.27 -13.54 -3.35
C ILE A 56 4.60 -12.17 -3.16
N ILE A 57 5.12 -11.16 -3.86
CA ILE A 57 4.52 -9.82 -3.94
C ILE A 57 4.07 -9.59 -5.37
N ASN A 58 2.76 -9.38 -5.55
CA ASN A 58 2.19 -8.92 -6.81
C ASN A 58 1.90 -7.42 -6.72
N SER A 59 2.22 -6.67 -7.77
CA SER A 59 1.83 -5.27 -7.97
C SER A 59 1.22 -5.14 -9.36
N ASP A 60 0.03 -4.54 -9.43
CA ASP A 60 -0.68 -4.21 -10.67
C ASP A 60 -0.48 -2.73 -11.02
#